data_AF-A0A8D7A5C5-F1
#
_entry.id   AF-A0A8D7A5C5-F1
#
_cell.length_a   1.000
_cell.length_b   1.000
_cell.length_c   1.000
_cell.angle_alpha   90.00
_cell.angle_beta   90.00
_cell.angle_gamma   90.00
#
_symmetry.space_group_name_H-M   'P 1'
#
loop_
_entity.id
_entity.type
_entity.pdbx_description
1 polymer ?
#
loop_
_entity_poly.entity_id
_entity_poly.type
_entity_poly.pdbx_seq_one_letter_code
_entity_poly.pdbx_strand_id
1 'polypeptide(L)'
;MAGAAAPSADPDYPAAAWYGNIQYLLNISAAGAASCLLLFILVKLQSDHHRFPGPSALAAKLLAVYHATPAQIALRCGADAAQFLLIERASFFVLLALVAALPLNLYAGSVLLADPFARTTISHLRPGSPLIWLHLLLVVLVVAVAHLGITRMVDDLRITRFRDGNGNPSDPNSSSISIFTIMVQGIPKALTAAKAPLEEYLQHRYPEKVYRVVMPFDICTLEYLVSNVFLLLDSLCFYSLTRDERGIYRLQINLNLEPKTFPSRVSRAWAVPLPALGGTTTQ
;
A
#
# COMPACT_ATOMS: atom_id res chain seq x y z
N MET A 1 25.81 22.90 53.16
CA MET A 1 25.55 22.40 51.79
C MET A 1 24.92 21.03 51.90
N ALA A 2 23.58 20.99 51.97
CA ALA A 2 22.83 19.75 52.06
C ALA A 2 22.65 19.19 50.64
N GLY A 3 23.04 17.93 50.44
CA GLY A 3 22.87 17.22 49.18
C GLY A 3 21.40 17.00 48.87
N ALA A 4 20.99 17.37 47.66
CA ALA A 4 19.69 17.02 47.12
C ALA A 4 19.67 15.51 46.83
N ALA A 5 18.94 14.77 47.65
CA ALA A 5 18.62 13.37 47.42
C ALA A 5 17.73 13.26 46.16
N ALA A 6 18.11 12.36 45.25
CA ALA A 6 17.26 11.95 44.14
C ALA A 6 15.93 11.38 44.67
N PRO A 7 14.79 11.63 44.02
CA PRO A 7 13.52 11.11 44.47
C PRO A 7 13.55 9.57 44.41
N SER A 8 13.29 8.94 45.55
CA SER A 8 13.10 7.50 45.69
C SER A 8 11.96 7.06 44.79
N ALA A 9 12.26 6.19 43.82
CA ALA A 9 11.26 5.53 43.02
C ALA A 9 10.40 4.63 43.92
N ASP A 10 9.14 5.03 44.08
CA ASP A 10 8.11 4.29 44.81
C ASP A 10 7.85 2.93 44.11
N PRO A 11 7.89 1.79 44.82
CA PRO A 11 7.73 0.46 44.22
C PRO A 11 6.29 0.12 43.80
N ASP A 12 5.31 0.97 44.11
CA ASP A 12 3.87 0.68 43.94
C ASP A 12 3.25 1.25 42.66
N TYR A 13 4.04 1.60 41.64
CA TYR A 13 3.52 2.00 40.32
C TYR A 13 3.63 0.87 39.28
N PRO A 14 2.61 -0.02 39.15
CA PRO A 14 2.62 -1.11 38.17
C PRO A 14 2.58 -0.65 36.70
N ALA A 15 2.30 0.63 36.45
CA ALA A 15 2.27 1.20 35.11
C ALA A 15 3.67 1.38 34.49
N ALA A 16 4.71 1.60 35.30
CA ALA A 16 6.08 1.76 34.80
C ALA A 16 6.71 0.42 34.37
N ALA A 17 6.31 -0.68 35.02
CA ALA A 17 6.79 -2.03 34.70
C ALA A 17 6.17 -2.60 33.40
N TRP A 18 4.98 -2.12 33.01
CA TRP A 18 4.24 -2.64 31.86
C TRP A 18 4.83 -2.22 30.50
N TYR A 19 5.24 -0.96 30.35
CA TYR A 19 5.79 -0.45 29.09
C TYR A 19 7.29 -0.71 28.91
N GLY A 20 8.01 -1.12 29.96
CA GLY A 20 9.45 -1.33 29.94
C GLY A 20 9.89 -2.76 29.66
N ASN A 21 9.03 -3.77 29.85
CA ASN A 21 9.47 -5.17 29.79
C ASN A 21 9.44 -5.71 28.35
N ILE A 22 10.64 -5.99 27.81
CA ILE A 22 10.89 -6.46 26.44
C ILE A 22 10.08 -7.71 26.07
N GLN A 23 9.77 -8.57 27.05
CA GLN A 23 9.02 -9.79 26.84
C GLN A 23 7.56 -9.51 26.48
N TYR A 24 6.97 -8.44 27.04
CA TYR A 24 5.60 -8.02 26.69
C TYR A 24 5.56 -7.30 25.35
N LEU A 25 6.55 -6.47 25.03
CA LEU A 25 6.65 -5.82 23.72
C LEU A 25 6.76 -6.85 22.59
N LEU A 26 7.61 -7.88 22.75
CA LEU A 26 7.73 -8.95 21.77
C LEU A 26 6.43 -9.76 21.64
N ASN A 27 5.76 -10.06 22.75
CA ASN A 27 4.48 -10.77 22.73
C ASN A 27 3.37 -9.95 22.06
N ILE A 28 3.27 -8.65 22.33
CA ILE A 28 2.28 -7.76 21.71
C ILE A 28 2.58 -7.61 20.22
N SER A 29 3.84 -7.43 19.83
CA SER A 29 4.25 -7.37 18.42
C SER A 29 3.97 -8.68 17.70
N ALA A 30 4.25 -9.83 18.33
CA ALA A 30 3.98 -11.15 17.76
C ALA A 30 2.47 -11.42 17.63
N ALA A 31 1.69 -11.07 18.64
CA ALA A 31 0.23 -11.15 18.61
C ALA A 31 -0.36 -10.23 17.53
N GLY A 32 0.17 -9.01 17.41
CA GLY A 32 -0.19 -8.06 16.36
C GLY A 32 0.12 -8.62 14.97
N ALA A 33 1.34 -9.10 14.73
CA ALA A 33 1.73 -9.71 13.46
C ALA A 33 0.88 -10.95 13.12
N ALA A 34 0.62 -11.81 14.10
CA ALA A 34 -0.25 -12.98 13.94
C ALA A 34 -1.69 -12.57 13.62
N SER A 35 -2.21 -11.51 14.25
CA SER A 35 -3.54 -10.99 13.97
C SER A 35 -3.64 -10.40 12.55
N CYS A 36 -2.62 -9.66 12.09
CA CYS A 36 -2.56 -9.14 10.73
C CYS A 36 -2.50 -10.27 9.70
N LEU A 37 -1.70 -11.31 9.95
CA LEU A 37 -1.63 -12.50 9.11
C LEU A 37 -2.96 -13.25 9.08
N LEU A 38 -3.61 -13.41 10.23
CA LEU A 38 -4.94 -14.03 10.31
C LEU A 38 -5.98 -13.22 9.56
N LEU A 39 -6.01 -11.89 9.69
CA LEU A 39 -6.92 -11.04 8.92
C LEU A 39 -6.66 -11.14 7.42
N PHE A 40 -5.40 -11.21 6.99
CA PHE A 40 -5.07 -11.42 5.57
C PHE A 40 -5.56 -12.78 5.07
N ILE A 41 -5.27 -13.86 5.81
CA ILE A 41 -5.66 -15.23 5.43
C ILE A 41 -7.18 -15.41 5.48
N LEU A 42 -7.84 -14.86 6.49
CA LEU A 42 -9.27 -15.05 6.72
C LEU A 42 -10.14 -14.09 5.92
N VAL A 43 -9.80 -12.80 5.84
CA VAL A 43 -10.66 -11.80 5.20
C VAL A 43 -10.33 -11.67 3.73
N LYS A 44 -9.05 -11.43 3.40
CA LYS A 44 -8.63 -11.15 2.02
C LYS A 44 -8.73 -12.41 1.15
N LEU A 45 -8.19 -13.51 1.65
CA LEU A 45 -8.13 -14.78 0.92
C LEU A 45 -9.51 -15.45 0.79
N GLN A 46 -10.39 -15.35 1.80
CA GLN A 46 -11.77 -15.85 1.70
C GLN A 46 -12.60 -15.00 0.74
N SER A 47 -12.43 -13.67 0.75
CA SER A 47 -13.12 -12.77 -0.19
C SER A 47 -12.76 -13.08 -1.64
N ASP A 48 -11.48 -13.35 -1.92
CA ASP A 48 -11.02 -13.58 -3.30
C ASP A 48 -11.32 -15.00 -3.82
N HIS A 49 -11.44 -16.00 -2.95
CA HIS A 49 -11.62 -17.41 -3.36
C HIS A 49 -12.96 -18.04 -2.96
N HIS A 50 -13.84 -17.32 -2.26
CA HIS A 50 -15.14 -17.77 -1.72
C HIS A 50 -15.11 -19.00 -0.78
N ARG A 51 -14.03 -19.79 -0.78
CA ARG A 51 -13.80 -21.00 0.04
C ARG A 51 -12.33 -21.03 0.45
N PHE A 52 -12.07 -21.39 1.71
CA PHE A 52 -10.70 -21.48 2.23
C PHE A 52 -9.87 -22.47 1.39
N PRO A 53 -8.83 -22.01 0.68
CA PRO A 53 -7.91 -22.92 0.03
C PRO A 53 -7.20 -23.74 1.12
N GLY A 54 -7.04 -25.05 0.89
CA GLY A 54 -6.28 -25.90 1.81
C GLY A 54 -4.85 -25.39 2.02
N PRO A 55 -4.17 -25.79 3.11
CA PRO A 55 -2.82 -25.31 3.44
C PRO A 55 -1.81 -25.57 2.31
N SER A 56 -1.97 -26.67 1.56
CA SER A 56 -1.17 -26.98 0.38
C SER A 56 -1.39 -26.00 -0.78
N ALA A 57 -2.62 -25.54 -1.00
CA ALA A 57 -2.94 -24.55 -2.03
C ALA A 57 -2.42 -23.16 -1.64
N LEU A 58 -2.43 -22.81 -0.35
CA LEU A 58 -1.77 -21.60 0.16
C LEU A 58 -0.26 -21.67 -0.04
N ALA A 59 0.37 -22.78 0.35
CA ALA A 59 1.82 -22.98 0.16
C ALA A 59 2.21 -22.92 -1.32
N ALA A 60 1.43 -23.56 -2.21
CA ALA A 60 1.65 -23.49 -3.65
C ALA A 60 1.54 -22.07 -4.20
N LYS A 61 0.59 -21.26 -3.69
CA LYS A 61 0.47 -19.85 -4.08
C LYS A 61 1.61 -18.99 -3.55
N LEU A 62 2.00 -19.16 -2.28
CA LEU A 62 3.14 -18.45 -1.70
C LEU A 62 4.43 -18.80 -2.43
N LEU A 63 4.61 -20.07 -2.80
CA LEU A 63 5.73 -20.53 -3.61
C LEU A 63 5.68 -19.93 -5.02
N ALA A 64 4.51 -19.86 -5.63
CA ALA A 64 4.33 -19.20 -6.92
C ALA A 64 4.65 -17.70 -6.86
N VAL A 65 4.26 -17.02 -5.77
CA VAL A 65 4.62 -15.61 -5.52
C VAL A 65 6.12 -15.46 -5.30
N TYR A 66 6.76 -16.39 -4.56
CA TYR A 66 8.20 -16.38 -4.33
C TYR A 66 9.01 -16.54 -5.63
N HIS A 67 8.52 -17.36 -6.57
CA HIS A 67 9.14 -17.53 -7.89
C HIS A 67 8.72 -16.48 -8.92
N ALA A 68 7.79 -15.58 -8.59
CA ALA A 68 7.38 -14.52 -9.50
C ALA A 68 8.54 -13.55 -9.71
N THR A 69 8.92 -13.34 -10.97
CA THR A 69 9.99 -12.40 -11.30
C THR A 69 9.48 -10.96 -11.24
N PRO A 70 10.33 -9.97 -10.89
CA PRO A 70 9.93 -8.56 -10.88
C PRO A 70 9.32 -8.09 -12.20
N ALA A 71 9.78 -8.64 -13.33
CA ALA A 71 9.23 -8.35 -14.67
C ALA A 71 7.78 -8.84 -14.83
N GLN A 72 7.46 -10.05 -14.34
CA GLN A 72 6.09 -10.57 -14.38
C GLN A 72 5.15 -9.78 -13.47
N ILE A 73 5.66 -9.31 -12.33
CA ILE A 73 4.91 -8.45 -11.41
C ILE A 73 4.65 -7.09 -12.06
N ALA A 74 5.67 -6.48 -12.68
CA ALA A 74 5.53 -5.20 -13.37
C ALA A 74 4.49 -5.26 -14.50
N LEU A 75 4.46 -6.35 -15.27
CA LEU A 75 3.49 -6.55 -16.34
C LEU A 75 2.03 -6.69 -15.85
N ARG A 76 1.82 -7.22 -14.64
CA ARG A 76 0.46 -7.49 -14.12
C ARG A 76 -0.06 -6.41 -13.18
N CYS A 77 0.81 -5.87 -12.33
CA CYS A 77 0.46 -4.95 -11.25
C CYS A 77 1.02 -3.54 -11.47
N GLY A 78 1.82 -3.33 -12.52
CA GLY A 78 2.51 -2.07 -12.79
C GLY A 78 3.91 -2.02 -12.18
N ALA A 79 4.74 -1.13 -12.72
CA ALA A 79 6.14 -0.92 -12.32
C ALA A 79 6.30 -0.55 -10.85
N ASP A 80 5.43 0.32 -10.33
CA ASP A 80 5.47 0.80 -8.95
C ASP A 80 5.33 -0.34 -7.93
N ALA A 81 4.42 -1.29 -8.18
CA ALA A 81 4.25 -2.45 -7.33
C ALA A 81 5.51 -3.34 -7.27
N ALA A 82 6.20 -3.51 -8.41
CA ALA A 82 7.46 -4.26 -8.45
C ALA A 82 8.60 -3.52 -7.72
N GLN A 83 8.66 -2.19 -7.84
CA GLN A 83 9.64 -1.37 -7.13
C GLN A 83 9.42 -1.40 -5.63
N PHE A 84 8.17 -1.30 -5.16
CA PHE A 84 7.85 -1.40 -3.74
C PHE A 84 8.33 -2.73 -3.13
N LEU A 85 8.07 -3.86 -3.79
CA LEU A 85 8.50 -5.18 -3.32
C LEU A 85 10.03 -5.35 -3.29
N LEU A 86 10.75 -4.71 -4.22
CA LEU A 86 12.22 -4.71 -4.21
C LEU A 86 12.75 -3.97 -2.97
N ILE A 87 12.16 -2.83 -2.63
CA ILE A 87 12.51 -2.04 -1.43
C ILE A 87 12.20 -2.84 -0.16
N GLU A 88 11.02 -3.44 -0.10
CA GLU A 88 10.60 -4.25 1.04
C GLU A 88 11.56 -5.42 1.28
N ARG A 89 11.94 -6.14 0.22
CA ARG A 89 12.94 -7.23 0.32
C ARG A 89 14.28 -6.73 0.85
N ALA A 90 14.79 -5.60 0.38
CA ALA A 90 16.04 -5.02 0.87
C ALA A 90 15.94 -4.62 2.35
N SER A 91 14.82 -4.03 2.76
CA SER A 91 14.55 -3.67 4.16
C SER A 91 14.53 -4.89 5.09
N PHE A 92 13.99 -6.02 4.62
CA PHE A 92 13.95 -7.26 5.36
C PHE A 92 15.35 -7.84 5.62
N PHE A 93 16.28 -7.73 4.67
CA PHE A 93 17.68 -8.15 4.87
C PHE A 93 18.39 -7.33 5.95
N VAL A 94 18.16 -6.01 5.97
CA VAL A 94 18.72 -5.13 7.02
C VAL A 94 18.13 -5.49 8.38
N LEU A 95 16.82 -5.72 8.45
CA LEU A 95 16.15 -6.14 9.68
C LEU A 95 16.70 -7.49 10.18
N LEU A 96 16.89 -8.47 9.29
CA LEU A 96 17.45 -9.77 9.63
C LEU A 96 18.87 -9.65 10.18
N ALA A 97 19.71 -8.78 9.60
CA ALA A 97 21.07 -8.52 10.08
C ALA A 97 21.06 -7.91 11.50
N LEU A 98 20.12 -7.01 11.79
CA LEU A 98 19.95 -6.43 13.12
C LEU A 98 19.47 -7.47 14.14
N VAL A 99 18.52 -8.32 13.76
CA VAL A 99 18.03 -9.44 14.60
C VAL A 99 19.16 -10.44 14.86
N ALA A 100 20.01 -10.72 13.89
CA ALA A 100 21.18 -11.58 14.07
C ALA A 100 22.21 -10.99 15.05
N ALA A 101 22.26 -9.66 15.19
CA ALA A 101 23.13 -8.99 16.15
C ALA A 101 22.60 -8.97 17.59
N LEU A 102 21.30 -9.16 17.77
CA LEU A 102 20.62 -9.06 19.06
C LEU A 102 20.98 -10.15 20.07
N PRO A 103 21.11 -11.45 19.70
CA PRO A 103 21.51 -12.51 20.63
C PRO A 103 22.85 -12.23 21.30
N LEU A 104 23.80 -11.64 20.58
CA LEU A 104 25.09 -11.28 21.16
C LEU A 104 24.91 -10.27 22.30
N ASN A 105 24.04 -9.29 22.14
CA ASN A 105 23.80 -8.26 23.15
C ASN A 105 23.05 -8.83 24.37
N LEU A 106 22.11 -9.75 24.14
CA LEU A 106 21.30 -10.36 25.19
C LEU A 106 22.06 -11.40 26.02
N TYR A 107 22.88 -12.26 25.39
CA TYR A 107 23.52 -13.39 26.07
C TYR A 107 24.95 -13.13 26.54
N ALA A 108 25.68 -12.17 25.94
CA ALA A 108 27.09 -11.95 26.25
C ALA A 108 27.33 -10.91 27.35
N GLY A 109 26.29 -10.21 27.80
CA GLY A 109 26.40 -9.25 28.88
C GLY A 109 26.43 -9.91 30.26
N SER A 110 27.23 -9.33 31.15
CA SER A 110 27.44 -9.81 32.52
C SER A 110 27.17 -8.74 33.57
N VAL A 111 26.76 -7.54 33.12
CA VAL A 111 26.47 -6.40 33.99
C VAL A 111 24.99 -6.45 34.36
N LEU A 112 24.67 -6.39 35.66
CA LEU A 112 23.28 -6.22 36.08
C LEU A 112 22.83 -4.80 35.76
N LEU A 113 21.98 -4.65 34.73
CA LEU A 113 21.29 -3.40 34.44
C LEU A 113 19.83 -3.47 34.92
N ALA A 114 19.40 -2.39 35.57
CA ALA A 114 18.03 -2.19 36.02
C ALA A 114 17.05 -2.00 34.85
N ASP A 115 17.52 -1.41 33.74
CA ASP A 115 16.71 -1.22 32.53
C ASP A 115 16.83 -2.43 31.57
N PRO A 116 15.73 -3.13 31.28
CA PRO A 116 15.69 -4.23 30.31
C PRO A 116 16.02 -3.80 28.87
N PHE A 117 15.79 -2.54 28.47
CA PHE A 117 16.19 -2.08 27.13
C PHE A 117 17.70 -1.95 26.99
N ALA A 118 18.37 -1.48 28.06
CA ALA A 118 19.80 -1.36 28.09
C ALA A 118 20.51 -2.73 27.89
N ARG A 119 19.86 -3.85 28.24
CA ARG A 119 20.34 -5.22 27.95
C ARG A 119 20.46 -5.55 26.46
N THR A 120 19.78 -4.82 25.58
CA THR A 120 19.88 -5.00 24.13
C THR A 120 20.99 -4.17 23.48
N THR A 121 21.69 -3.36 24.28
CA THR A 121 22.69 -2.40 23.84
C THR A 121 24.08 -2.73 24.37
N ILE A 122 25.09 -2.02 23.86
CA ILE A 122 26.49 -2.18 24.26
C ILE A 122 26.73 -1.98 25.76
N SER A 123 25.84 -1.30 26.47
CA SER A 123 25.93 -1.04 27.92
C SER A 123 25.87 -2.31 28.79
N HIS A 124 25.35 -3.41 28.24
CA HIS A 124 25.30 -4.71 28.92
C HIS A 124 26.67 -5.42 28.97
N LEU A 125 27.62 -5.01 28.12
CA LEU A 125 28.95 -5.59 28.05
C LEU A 125 29.90 -4.96 29.08
N ARG A 126 30.70 -5.79 29.73
CA ARG A 126 31.72 -5.32 30.68
C ARG A 126 32.82 -4.53 29.94
N PRO A 127 33.17 -3.31 30.38
CA PRO A 127 34.27 -2.53 29.81
C PRO A 127 35.58 -3.33 29.84
N GLY A 128 36.30 -3.38 28.71
CA GLY A 128 37.56 -4.12 28.56
C GLY A 128 37.41 -5.60 28.13
N SER A 129 36.18 -6.09 27.94
CA SER A 129 35.95 -7.45 27.42
C SER A 129 36.24 -7.57 25.91
N PRO A 130 36.79 -8.70 25.42
CA PRO A 130 36.93 -8.97 23.98
C PRO A 130 35.58 -9.01 23.24
N LEU A 131 34.46 -9.18 23.97
CA LEU A 131 33.11 -9.15 23.41
C LEU A 131 32.73 -7.79 22.80
N ILE A 132 33.34 -6.68 23.27
CA ILE A 132 33.12 -5.35 22.71
C ILE A 132 33.67 -5.28 21.29
N TRP A 133 34.84 -5.89 21.04
CA TRP A 133 35.43 -5.99 19.72
C TRP A 133 34.58 -6.83 18.77
N LEU A 134 34.00 -7.92 19.26
CA LEU A 134 33.07 -8.74 18.49
C LEU A 134 31.77 -7.99 18.14
N HIS A 135 31.20 -7.26 19.10
CA HIS A 135 30.02 -6.41 18.87
C HIS A 135 30.32 -5.31 17.85
N LEU A 136 31.48 -4.65 17.96
CA LEU A 136 31.91 -3.64 17.00
C LEU A 136 32.05 -4.24 15.59
N LEU A 137 32.69 -5.40 15.45
CA LEU A 137 32.83 -6.10 14.18
C LEU A 137 31.46 -6.45 13.57
N LEU A 138 30.52 -6.89 14.40
CA LEU A 138 29.16 -7.22 13.99
C LEU A 138 28.37 -5.99 13.53
N VAL A 139 28.48 -4.87 14.25
CA VAL A 139 27.85 -3.60 13.83
C VAL A 139 28.46 -3.11 12.52
N VAL A 140 29.79 -3.19 12.36
CA VAL A 140 30.45 -2.86 11.10
C VAL A 140 29.96 -3.76 9.96
N LEU A 141 29.76 -5.05 10.21
CA LEU A 141 29.18 -5.98 9.23
C LEU A 141 27.74 -5.61 8.87
N VAL A 142 26.90 -5.29 9.87
CA VAL A 142 25.51 -4.84 9.64
C VAL A 142 25.48 -3.56 8.80
N VAL A 143 26.34 -2.59 9.12
CA VAL A 143 26.47 -1.34 8.34
C VAL A 143 26.97 -1.62 6.93
N ALA A 144 27.95 -2.51 6.74
CA ALA A 144 28.43 -2.88 5.43
C ALA A 144 27.35 -3.57 4.58
N VAL A 145 26.60 -4.51 5.18
CA VAL A 145 25.47 -5.20 4.55
C VAL A 145 24.35 -4.20 4.21
N ALA A 146 24.02 -3.29 5.12
CA ALA A 146 23.02 -2.27 4.86
C ALA A 146 23.46 -1.31 3.75
N HIS A 147 24.70 -0.86 3.76
CA HIS A 147 25.25 0.00 2.72
C HIS A 147 25.27 -0.70 1.36
N LEU A 148 25.72 -1.96 1.29
CA LEU A 148 25.68 -2.77 0.07
C LEU A 148 24.24 -2.98 -0.40
N GLY A 149 23.31 -3.27 0.52
CA GLY A 149 21.89 -3.48 0.22
C GLY A 149 21.24 -2.22 -0.35
N ILE A 150 21.50 -1.05 0.26
CA ILE A 150 20.99 0.24 -0.21
C ILE A 150 21.60 0.60 -1.55
N THR A 151 22.92 0.47 -1.74
CA THR A 151 23.58 0.79 -3.01
C THR A 151 23.07 -0.10 -4.14
N ARG A 152 22.93 -1.42 -3.89
CA ARG A 152 22.33 -2.37 -4.85
C ARG A 152 20.88 -2.00 -5.17
N MET A 153 20.09 -1.66 -4.16
CA MET A 153 18.70 -1.23 -4.33
C MET A 153 18.61 0.05 -5.18
N VAL A 154 19.48 1.04 -4.93
CA VAL A 154 19.52 2.27 -5.71
C VAL A 154 19.89 2.00 -7.16
N ASP A 155 20.84 1.11 -7.41
CA ASP A 155 21.23 0.71 -8.77
C ASP A 155 20.10 -0.02 -9.51
N ASP A 156 19.42 -0.96 -8.84
CA ASP A 156 18.25 -1.66 -9.40
C ASP A 156 17.08 -0.70 -9.67
N LEU A 157 16.83 0.24 -8.75
CA LEU A 157 15.82 1.29 -8.93
C LEU A 157 16.19 2.26 -10.05
N ARG A 158 17.47 2.56 -10.23
CA ARG A 158 17.95 3.40 -11.32
C ARG A 158 17.68 2.74 -12.67
N ILE A 159 17.99 1.45 -12.80
CA ILE A 159 17.75 0.68 -14.03
C ILE A 159 16.26 0.55 -14.32
N THR A 160 15.43 0.24 -13.32
CA THR A 160 13.96 0.14 -13.48
C THR A 160 13.31 1.47 -13.82
N ARG A 161 13.75 2.59 -13.21
CA ARG A 161 13.26 3.94 -13.56
C ARG A 161 13.45 4.26 -15.04
N PHE A 162 14.59 3.90 -15.64
CA PHE A 162 14.83 4.15 -17.07
C PHE A 162 13.99 3.24 -17.97
N ARG A 163 13.66 2.04 -17.51
CA ARG A 163 12.86 1.08 -18.27
C ARG A 163 11.35 1.35 -18.16
N ASP A 164 10.90 1.83 -17.01
CA ASP A 164 9.48 2.01 -16.69
C ASP A 164 9.01 3.47 -16.87
N GLY A 165 9.88 4.46 -16.64
CA GLY A 165 9.55 5.89 -16.74
C GLY A 165 9.49 6.44 -18.17
N ASN A 166 9.94 5.67 -19.16
CA ASN A 166 9.99 6.09 -20.56
C ASN A 166 9.36 5.07 -21.52
N GLY A 167 8.88 3.93 -21.01
CA GLY A 167 8.67 2.75 -21.82
C GLY A 167 9.99 2.32 -22.49
N ASN A 168 10.06 1.08 -22.94
CA ASN A 168 10.95 0.83 -24.05
C ASN A 168 10.43 1.71 -25.22
N PRO A 169 11.21 2.65 -25.80
CA PRO A 169 10.75 3.40 -26.97
C PRO A 169 10.39 2.48 -28.15
N SER A 170 10.75 1.19 -28.08
CA SER A 170 10.37 0.14 -29.02
C SER A 170 9.15 -0.69 -28.61
N ASP A 171 8.49 -0.39 -27.47
CA ASP A 171 7.24 -1.06 -27.06
C ASP A 171 6.02 -0.20 -27.48
N PRO A 172 5.34 -0.57 -28.58
CA PRO A 172 4.21 0.18 -29.13
C PRO A 172 2.98 0.21 -28.20
N ASN A 173 2.97 -0.57 -27.12
CA ASN A 173 1.89 -0.56 -26.12
C ASN A 173 2.09 0.48 -25.00
N SER A 174 3.24 1.14 -24.90
CA SER A 174 3.50 2.16 -23.87
C SER A 174 3.01 3.56 -24.29
N SER A 175 1.70 3.69 -24.56
CA SER A 175 1.05 4.94 -24.97
C SER A 175 0.77 5.88 -23.78
N SER A 176 1.81 6.27 -23.04
CA SER A 176 1.63 7.17 -21.91
C SER A 176 1.60 8.64 -22.35
N ILE A 177 0.41 9.25 -22.29
CA ILE A 177 0.18 10.69 -22.56
C ILE A 177 0.99 11.58 -21.60
N SER A 178 1.38 11.06 -20.43
CA SER A 178 2.16 11.79 -19.42
C SER A 178 3.54 12.25 -19.92
N ILE A 179 4.17 11.53 -20.85
CA ILE A 179 5.49 11.89 -21.40
C ILE A 179 5.41 13.21 -22.20
N PHE A 180 4.25 13.47 -22.80
CA PHE A 180 4.00 14.65 -23.63
C PHE A 180 3.19 15.73 -22.91
N THR A 181 2.87 15.53 -21.63
CA THR A 181 2.04 16.45 -20.85
C THR A 181 2.87 17.14 -19.78
N ILE A 182 2.90 18.48 -19.81
CA ILE A 182 3.59 19.30 -18.81
C ILE A 182 2.56 20.01 -17.95
N MET A 183 2.66 19.84 -16.63
CA MET A 183 1.87 20.60 -15.67
C MET A 183 2.56 21.94 -15.39
N VAL A 184 1.94 23.04 -15.80
CA VAL A 184 2.43 24.40 -15.51
C VAL A 184 1.71 24.94 -14.28
N GLN A 185 2.46 25.25 -13.23
CA GLN A 185 1.94 25.81 -11.98
C GLN A 185 2.26 27.31 -11.87
N GLY A 186 1.49 28.05 -11.06
CA GLY A 186 1.75 29.47 -10.80
C GLY A 186 1.23 30.45 -11.86
N ILE A 187 0.22 30.05 -12.64
CA ILE A 187 -0.38 30.91 -13.66
C ILE A 187 -1.18 32.04 -12.99
N PRO A 188 -1.01 33.31 -13.38
CA PRO A 188 -1.79 34.43 -12.85
C PRO A 188 -3.30 34.20 -13.00
N LYS A 189 -4.08 34.50 -11.96
CA LYS A 189 -5.53 34.25 -11.93
C LYS A 189 -6.31 34.93 -13.05
N ALA A 190 -5.82 36.07 -13.54
CA ALA A 190 -6.39 36.80 -14.67
C ALA A 190 -6.33 36.01 -15.99
N LEU A 191 -5.29 35.18 -16.17
CA LEU A 191 -5.09 34.34 -17.36
C LEU A 191 -5.73 32.96 -17.22
N THR A 192 -6.04 32.52 -15.99
CA THR A 192 -6.74 31.23 -15.78
C THR A 192 -8.24 31.28 -16.06
N ALA A 193 -8.84 32.47 -16.15
CA ALA A 193 -10.27 32.64 -16.38
C ALA A 193 -10.70 32.23 -17.81
N ALA A 194 -9.79 32.31 -18.79
CA ALA A 194 -10.06 31.96 -20.18
C ALA A 194 -8.91 31.13 -20.76
N LYS A 195 -9.25 30.03 -21.45
CA LYS A 195 -8.28 29.12 -22.10
C LYS A 195 -7.51 29.80 -23.23
N ALA A 196 -8.20 30.63 -24.02
CA ALA A 196 -7.69 31.22 -25.25
C ALA A 196 -6.37 32.02 -25.10
N PRO A 197 -6.23 32.99 -24.16
CA PRO A 197 -5.00 33.77 -24.04
C PRO A 197 -3.78 32.94 -23.65
N LEU A 198 -3.97 31.87 -22.86
CA LEU A 198 -2.87 30.98 -22.49
C LEU A 198 -2.44 30.08 -23.66
N GLU A 199 -3.42 29.57 -24.41
CA GLU A 199 -3.17 28.75 -25.59
C GLU A 199 -2.46 29.56 -26.69
N GLU A 200 -2.89 30.79 -26.94
CA GLU A 200 -2.24 31.71 -27.88
C GLU A 200 -0.80 32.03 -27.47
N TYR A 201 -0.55 32.34 -26.19
CA TYR A 201 0.79 32.58 -25.68
C TYR A 201 1.70 31.35 -25.85
N LEU A 202 1.20 30.16 -25.54
CA LEU A 202 1.97 28.91 -25.67
C LEU A 202 2.24 28.56 -27.13
N GLN A 203 1.27 28.76 -28.03
CA GLN A 203 1.45 28.55 -29.46
C GLN A 203 2.44 29.56 -30.06
N HIS A 204 2.38 30.81 -29.64
CA HIS A 204 3.33 31.84 -30.08
C HIS A 204 4.76 31.54 -29.61
N ARG A 205 4.94 31.09 -28.36
CA ARG A 205 6.26 30.79 -27.79
C ARG A 205 6.83 29.45 -28.24
N TYR A 206 5.97 28.46 -28.50
CA TYR A 206 6.34 27.09 -28.88
C TYR A 206 5.51 26.62 -30.08
N PRO A 207 5.78 27.16 -31.28
CA PRO A 207 5.04 26.81 -32.48
C PRO A 207 5.15 25.31 -32.78
N GLU A 208 4.04 24.70 -33.23
CA GLU A 208 3.90 23.29 -33.63
C GLU A 208 4.19 22.23 -32.55
N LYS A 209 4.59 22.63 -31.34
CA LYS A 209 4.88 21.71 -30.22
C LYS A 209 3.73 21.59 -29.23
N VAL A 210 2.74 22.47 -29.32
CA VAL A 210 1.58 22.49 -28.42
C VAL A 210 0.42 21.73 -29.08
N TYR A 211 0.13 20.54 -28.57
CA TYR A 211 -0.96 19.70 -29.07
C TYR A 211 -2.32 20.12 -28.50
N ARG A 212 -2.41 20.27 -27.18
CA ARG A 212 -3.65 20.64 -26.47
C ARG A 212 -3.31 21.26 -25.13
N VAL A 213 -3.95 22.39 -24.81
CA VAL A 213 -3.92 22.99 -23.47
C VAL A 213 -5.20 22.59 -22.72
N VAL A 214 -5.06 22.05 -21.52
CA VAL A 214 -6.19 21.70 -20.65
C VAL A 214 -6.08 22.54 -19.38
N MET A 215 -7.11 23.33 -19.10
CA MET A 215 -7.18 24.11 -17.86
C MET A 215 -7.86 23.26 -16.77
N PRO A 216 -7.25 23.14 -15.59
CA PRO A 216 -7.88 22.45 -14.47
C PRO A 216 -9.11 23.26 -14.01
N PHE A 217 -10.24 22.59 -13.90
CA PHE A 217 -11.43 23.13 -13.24
C PHE A 217 -11.34 22.91 -11.73
N ASP A 218 -12.24 23.51 -10.96
CA ASP A 218 -12.32 23.25 -9.52
C ASP A 218 -12.83 21.80 -9.29
N ILE A 219 -11.89 20.86 -9.21
CA ILE A 219 -12.14 19.43 -9.05
C ILE A 219 -12.90 19.16 -7.74
N CYS A 220 -12.70 19.96 -6.68
CA CYS A 220 -13.35 19.73 -5.39
C CYS A 220 -14.87 19.88 -5.49
N THR A 221 -15.35 20.87 -6.25
CA THR A 221 -16.80 21.05 -6.48
C THR A 221 -17.40 19.93 -7.33
N LEU A 222 -16.66 19.45 -8.33
CA LEU A 222 -17.08 18.35 -9.20
C LEU A 222 -17.08 17.02 -8.45
N GLU A 223 -16.06 16.75 -7.65
CA GLU A 223 -15.94 15.54 -6.85
C GLU A 223 -17.05 15.46 -5.81
N TYR A 224 -17.36 16.57 -5.13
CA TYR A 224 -18.52 16.65 -4.23
C TYR A 224 -19.83 16.32 -4.97
N LEU A 225 -20.02 16.88 -6.16
CA LEU A 225 -21.22 16.63 -6.97
C LEU A 225 -21.30 15.15 -7.40
N VAL A 226 -20.19 14.58 -7.87
CA VAL A 226 -20.10 13.18 -8.30
C VAL A 226 -20.34 12.23 -7.14
N SER A 227 -19.73 12.47 -5.98
CA SER A 227 -19.96 11.67 -4.76
C SER A 227 -21.41 11.71 -4.33
N ASN A 228 -22.06 12.88 -4.36
CA ASN A 228 -23.48 12.99 -4.04
C ASN A 228 -24.37 12.23 -5.03
N VAL A 229 -24.05 12.26 -6.32
CA VAL A 229 -24.77 11.47 -7.34
C VAL A 229 -24.60 9.97 -7.08
N PHE A 230 -23.39 9.50 -6.76
CA PHE A 230 -23.17 8.09 -6.42
C PHE A 230 -23.93 7.67 -5.16
N LEU A 231 -23.95 8.51 -4.12
CA LEU A 231 -24.72 8.25 -2.90
C LEU A 231 -26.22 8.18 -3.17
N LEU A 232 -26.74 9.07 -4.03
CA LEU A 232 -28.14 9.05 -4.44
C LEU A 232 -28.47 7.81 -5.26
N LEU A 233 -27.59 7.40 -6.19
CA LEU A 233 -27.79 6.19 -6.98
C LEU A 233 -27.77 4.92 -6.12
N ASP A 234 -26.85 4.83 -5.16
CA ASP A 234 -26.78 3.70 -4.23
C ASP A 234 -28.03 3.66 -3.32
N SER A 235 -28.45 4.83 -2.82
CA SER A 235 -29.69 4.96 -2.04
C SER A 235 -30.93 4.55 -2.86
N LEU A 236 -31.05 5.04 -4.10
CA LEU A 236 -32.15 4.67 -5.00
C LEU A 236 -32.13 3.17 -5.33
N CYS A 237 -30.95 2.59 -5.53
CA CYS A 237 -30.78 1.15 -5.74
C CYS A 237 -31.26 0.38 -4.51
N PHE A 238 -30.81 0.75 -3.32
CA PHE A 238 -31.24 0.16 -2.06
C PHE A 238 -32.76 0.27 -1.84
N TYR A 239 -33.35 1.44 -2.08
CA TYR A 239 -34.80 1.64 -1.97
C TYR A 239 -35.56 0.85 -3.04
N SER A 240 -35.03 0.73 -4.26
CA SER A 240 -35.65 -0.07 -5.33
C SER A 240 -35.68 -1.56 -4.98
N LEU A 241 -34.58 -2.10 -4.42
CA LEU A 241 -34.48 -3.49 -3.98
C LEU A 241 -35.39 -3.77 -2.77
N THR A 242 -35.39 -2.88 -1.76
CA THR A 242 -36.25 -3.00 -0.57
C THR A 242 -37.75 -2.92 -0.92
N ARG A 243 -38.09 -2.20 -2.00
CA ARG A 243 -39.47 -2.03 -2.46
C ARG A 243 -39.94 -3.21 -3.32
N ASP A 244 -39.05 -3.85 -4.08
CA ASP A 244 -39.34 -5.06 -4.86
C ASP A 244 -39.67 -6.25 -3.95
N GLU A 245 -38.98 -6.39 -2.81
CA GLU A 245 -39.31 -7.38 -1.77
C GLU A 245 -40.70 -7.19 -1.13
N ARG A 246 -41.32 -6.00 -1.27
CA ARG A 246 -42.65 -5.67 -0.72
C ARG A 246 -43.78 -5.65 -1.76
N GLY A 247 -43.51 -6.07 -3.01
CA GLY A 247 -44.53 -6.43 -4.00
C GLY A 247 -45.39 -5.30 -4.58
N ILE A 248 -44.88 -4.07 -4.75
CA ILE A 248 -45.63 -2.95 -5.36
C ILE A 248 -44.86 -2.35 -6.56
N TYR A 249 -45.55 -2.27 -7.70
CA TYR A 249 -45.14 -2.11 -9.11
C TYR A 249 -43.83 -1.38 -9.50
N ARG A 250 -43.19 -1.94 -10.53
CA ARG A 250 -41.96 -1.56 -11.27
C ARG A 250 -41.84 -0.07 -11.63
N LEU A 251 -40.69 0.53 -11.30
CA LEU A 251 -40.19 1.76 -11.92
C LEU A 251 -38.87 1.42 -12.65
N GLN A 252 -38.97 1.26 -13.97
CA GLN A 252 -37.84 0.91 -14.82
C GLN A 252 -37.10 2.21 -15.19
N ILE A 253 -36.16 2.64 -14.35
CA ILE A 253 -35.30 3.78 -14.65
C ILE A 253 -34.17 3.29 -15.57
N ASN A 254 -34.34 3.55 -16.86
CA ASN A 254 -33.38 3.22 -17.90
C ASN A 254 -32.32 4.34 -17.97
N LEU A 255 -31.30 4.28 -17.11
CA LEU A 255 -30.13 5.14 -17.22
C LEU A 255 -29.09 4.41 -18.06
N ASN A 256 -29.04 4.79 -19.34
CA ASN A 256 -28.06 4.35 -20.31
C ASN A 256 -26.70 5.01 -19.99
N LEU A 257 -26.05 4.55 -18.92
CA LEU A 257 -24.67 4.88 -18.58
C LEU A 257 -23.77 3.78 -19.13
N GLU A 258 -22.88 4.14 -20.05
CA GLU A 258 -21.92 3.25 -20.70
C GLU A 258 -21.22 2.33 -19.67
N PRO A 259 -21.24 1.01 -19.86
CA PRO A 259 -20.72 0.05 -18.90
C PRO A 259 -19.20 -0.07 -19.04
N LYS A 260 -18.44 0.88 -18.50
CA LYS A 260 -16.97 0.72 -18.41
C LYS A 260 -16.42 0.56 -17.00
N THR A 261 -17.24 0.73 -15.96
CA THR A 261 -16.81 0.51 -14.56
C THR A 261 -17.93 -0.09 -13.71
N PHE A 262 -18.61 -1.12 -14.21
CA PHE A 262 -19.53 -1.90 -13.38
C PHE A 262 -18.79 -3.10 -12.78
N PRO A 263 -18.65 -3.22 -11.44
CA PRO A 263 -18.18 -4.46 -10.84
C PRO A 263 -19.16 -5.59 -11.17
N SER A 264 -18.63 -6.70 -11.65
CA SER A 264 -19.29 -7.89 -12.21
C SER A 264 -20.27 -8.64 -11.29
N ARG A 265 -20.64 -8.08 -10.13
CA ARG A 265 -21.55 -8.69 -9.16
C ARG A 265 -23.03 -8.38 -9.38
N VAL A 266 -23.38 -7.37 -10.17
CA VAL A 266 -24.80 -7.00 -10.38
C VAL A 266 -25.36 -7.58 -11.69
N SER A 267 -24.53 -7.91 -12.69
CA SER A 267 -25.05 -8.45 -13.97
C SER A 267 -25.68 -9.84 -13.84
N ARG A 268 -25.37 -10.59 -12.77
CA ARG A 268 -25.94 -11.92 -12.52
C ARG A 268 -27.35 -11.91 -11.91
N ALA A 269 -27.85 -10.76 -11.44
CA ALA A 269 -29.22 -10.64 -10.94
C ALA A 269 -30.26 -10.34 -12.03
N TRP A 270 -29.82 -10.01 -13.26
CA TRP A 270 -30.69 -9.53 -14.34
C TRP A 270 -30.98 -10.56 -15.45
N ALA A 271 -30.58 -11.82 -15.26
CA ALA A 271 -30.90 -12.89 -16.21
C ALA A 271 -31.98 -13.81 -15.63
N VAL A 272 -33.25 -13.44 -15.81
CA VAL A 272 -34.39 -14.37 -15.64
C VAL A 272 -35.18 -14.43 -16.95
N PRO A 273 -35.61 -15.62 -17.41
CA PRO A 273 -36.12 -15.84 -18.77
C PRO A 273 -37.54 -15.29 -18.95
N LEU A 274 -37.83 -14.71 -20.11
CA LEU A 274 -39.20 -14.41 -20.52
C LEU A 274 -40.05 -15.70 -20.56
N PRO A 275 -41.24 -15.76 -19.93
CA PRO A 275 -42.20 -16.81 -20.21
C PRO A 275 -42.89 -16.53 -21.55
N ALA A 276 -42.95 -17.56 -22.40
CA ALA A 276 -43.69 -17.55 -23.65
C ALA A 276 -45.19 -17.35 -23.40
N LEU A 277 -45.73 -16.23 -23.88
CA LEU A 277 -47.17 -15.98 -24.00
C LEU A 277 -47.64 -16.53 -25.34
N GLY A 278 -48.30 -17.68 -25.32
CA GLY A 278 -49.00 -18.26 -26.46
C GLY A 278 -50.26 -18.97 -25.98
N GLY A 279 -51.36 -18.24 -25.90
CA GLY A 279 -52.67 -18.77 -25.55
C GLY A 279 -53.29 -19.57 -26.69
N THR A 280 -53.83 -20.73 -26.35
CA THR A 280 -55.02 -21.31 -27.00
C THR A 280 -56.18 -20.32 -26.81
N THR A 281 -57.08 -20.08 -27.77
CA THR A 281 -58.29 -20.91 -28.01
C THR A 281 -58.97 -20.46 -29.33
N THR A 282 -59.31 -21.44 -30.17
CA THR A 282 -60.51 -21.57 -31.05
C THR A 282 -61.21 -20.34 -31.64
N GLN A 283 -61.26 -20.31 -32.98
CA GLN A 283 -62.51 -20.52 -33.74
C GLN A 283 -62.23 -21.52 -34.86
#